data_AF-A0A6G0WQM2-F1
#
_entry.id   AF-A0A6G0WQM2-F1
#
_cell.length_a   1.000
_cell.length_b   1.000
_cell.length_c   1.000
_cell.angle_alpha   90.00
_cell.angle_beta   90.00
_cell.angle_gamma   90.00
#
_symmetry.space_group_name_H-M   'P 1'
#
loop_
_entity.id
_entity.type
_entity.pdbx_description
1 polymer ?
#
loop_
_entity_poly.entity_id
_entity_poly.type
_entity_poly.pdbx_seq_one_letter_code
_entity_poly.pdbx_strand_id
1 'polypeptide(L)'
;MSIWDAFSKIPGKTANGETGDVAIDHFNLYKDDIKLMAALGLKNYRLSFSWTRILPTGKTDVVNEEGIAFYNSLIDELVAHGIEPMVTLFHFDFPLALQLEHDGFVVDA
;
A
#
# COMPACT_ATOMS: atom_id res chain seq x y z
N MET A 1 1.35 9.70 4.10
CA MET A 1 1.67 10.30 2.79
C MET A 1 3.05 9.80 2.36
N SER A 2 3.09 9.10 1.24
CA SER A 2 4.29 8.57 0.58
C SER A 2 4.89 9.59 -0.38
N ILE A 3 6.08 9.29 -0.91
CA ILE A 3 6.71 10.06 -1.99
C ILE A 3 5.86 10.05 -3.27
N TRP A 4 5.09 8.98 -3.54
CA TRP A 4 4.23 8.90 -4.72
C TRP A 4 3.03 9.84 -4.63
N ASP A 5 2.45 10.01 -3.44
CA ASP A 5 1.35 10.94 -3.21
C ASP A 5 1.75 12.39 -3.55
N ALA A 6 2.99 12.77 -3.21
CA ALA A 6 3.54 14.07 -3.56
C ALA A 6 3.92 14.14 -5.05
N PHE A 7 4.60 13.12 -5.56
CA PHE A 7 5.09 13.09 -6.93
C PHE A 7 3.96 13.14 -7.97
N SER A 8 2.87 12.38 -7.77
CA SER A 8 1.76 12.33 -8.72
C SER A 8 0.99 13.65 -8.84
N LYS A 9 1.12 14.54 -7.83
CA LYS A 9 0.47 15.86 -7.81
C LYS A 9 1.29 16.94 -8.51
N ILE A 10 2.49 16.62 -8.99
CA ILE A 10 3.33 17.54 -9.77
C ILE A 10 2.87 17.54 -11.24
N PRO A 11 2.52 18.71 -11.82
CA PRO A 11 2.10 18.79 -13.21
C PRO A 11 3.09 18.14 -14.19
N GLY A 12 2.58 17.26 -15.06
CA GLY A 12 3.36 16.57 -16.09
C GLY A 12 4.18 15.37 -15.59
N LYS A 13 4.03 14.93 -14.33
CA LYS A 13 4.71 13.73 -13.81
C LYS A 13 3.93 12.42 -13.99
N THR A 14 2.63 12.51 -14.23
CA THR A 14 1.76 11.38 -14.57
C THR A 14 1.08 11.63 -15.90
N ALA A 15 0.65 10.55 -16.57
CA ALA A 15 -0.19 10.66 -17.74
C ALA A 15 -1.50 11.35 -17.35
N ASN A 16 -1.93 12.33 -18.15
CA ASN A 16 -3.17 13.10 -17.94
C ASN A 16 -3.34 13.78 -16.57
N GLY A 17 -2.28 13.86 -15.74
CA GLY A 17 -2.38 14.39 -14.37
C GLY A 17 -3.11 13.47 -13.39
N GLU A 18 -3.18 12.17 -13.66
CA GLU A 18 -3.83 11.16 -12.81
C GLU A 18 -3.08 11.00 -11.46
N THR A 19 -3.81 10.63 -10.40
CA THR A 19 -3.27 10.39 -9.06
C THR A 19 -3.73 9.04 -8.50
N GLY A 20 -3.06 8.60 -7.43
CA GLY A 20 -3.44 7.41 -6.67
C GLY A 20 -4.45 7.66 -5.54
N ASP A 21 -5.07 8.86 -5.47
CA ASP A 21 -5.92 9.24 -4.31
C ASP A 21 -7.14 8.30 -4.16
N VAL A 22 -7.67 7.77 -5.27
CA VAL A 22 -8.74 6.75 -5.29
C VAL A 22 -8.26 5.45 -5.95
N ALA A 23 -7.55 5.55 -7.09
CA ALA A 23 -7.13 4.41 -7.92
C ALA A 23 -8.33 3.51 -8.29
N ILE A 24 -8.23 2.19 -8.08
CA ILE A 24 -9.35 1.23 -8.27
C ILE A 24 -10.20 1.06 -7.00
N ASP A 25 -9.98 1.88 -5.97
CA ASP A 25 -10.69 1.84 -4.69
C ASP A 25 -10.59 0.49 -3.94
N HIS A 26 -9.50 -0.26 -4.16
CA HIS A 26 -9.24 -1.56 -3.51
C HIS A 26 -9.34 -1.50 -1.98
N PHE A 27 -9.00 -0.36 -1.38
CA PHE A 27 -9.10 -0.17 0.06
C PHE A 27 -10.53 -0.41 0.58
N ASN A 28 -11.55 0.02 -0.17
CA ASN A 28 -12.95 -0.18 0.18
C ASN A 28 -13.54 -1.45 -0.45
N LEU A 29 -13.01 -1.89 -1.60
CA LEU A 29 -13.58 -2.96 -2.43
C LEU A 29 -12.86 -4.31 -2.34
N TYR A 30 -11.84 -4.45 -1.47
CA TYR A 30 -11.00 -5.65 -1.43
C TYR A 30 -11.77 -6.97 -1.30
N LYS A 31 -12.91 -6.98 -0.59
CA LYS A 31 -13.74 -8.18 -0.45
C LYS A 31 -14.33 -8.63 -1.78
N ASP A 32 -14.75 -7.69 -2.61
CA ASP A 32 -15.29 -8.01 -3.93
C ASP A 32 -14.18 -8.41 -4.90
N ASP A 33 -13.02 -7.75 -4.81
CA ASP A 33 -11.83 -8.16 -5.56
C ASP A 33 -11.40 -9.60 -5.20
N ILE A 34 -11.41 -9.98 -3.92
CA ILE A 34 -11.08 -11.33 -3.46
C ILE A 34 -12.11 -12.36 -3.93
N LYS A 35 -13.40 -12.05 -3.91
CA LYS A 35 -14.43 -12.94 -4.48
C LYS A 35 -14.18 -13.20 -5.96
N LEU A 36 -13.79 -12.19 -6.72
CA LEU A 36 -13.42 -12.34 -8.12
C LEU A 36 -12.16 -13.21 -8.30
N MET A 37 -11.13 -12.99 -7.49
CA MET A 37 -9.91 -13.82 -7.48
C MET A 37 -10.25 -15.30 -7.19
N ALA A 38 -11.12 -15.56 -6.22
CA ALA A 38 -11.56 -16.89 -5.86
C ALA A 38 -12.37 -17.55 -6.99
N ALA A 39 -13.28 -16.81 -7.63
CA ALA A 39 -14.06 -17.28 -8.77
C ALA A 39 -13.18 -17.64 -9.98
N LEU A 40 -12.07 -16.92 -10.17
CA LEU A 40 -11.06 -17.21 -11.18
C LEU A 40 -10.15 -18.41 -10.81
N GLY A 41 -10.25 -18.92 -9.58
CA GLY A 41 -9.48 -20.07 -9.11
C GLY A 41 -8.03 -19.76 -8.72
N LEU A 42 -7.71 -18.50 -8.43
CA LEU A 42 -6.38 -18.10 -7.96
C LEU A 42 -6.03 -18.85 -6.66
N LYS A 43 -4.74 -19.15 -6.51
CA LYS A 43 -4.20 -19.82 -5.31
C LYS A 43 -3.30 -18.94 -4.47
N ASN A 44 -2.75 -17.90 -5.09
CA ASN A 44 -1.87 -16.94 -4.45
C ASN A 44 -2.29 -15.54 -4.88
N TYR A 45 -2.18 -14.59 -3.96
CA TYR A 45 -2.32 -13.17 -4.28
C TYR A 45 -1.11 -12.42 -3.74
N ARG A 46 -0.33 -11.84 -4.66
CA ARG A 46 0.79 -10.98 -4.31
C ARG A 46 0.29 -9.56 -4.09
N LEU A 47 0.48 -9.06 -2.87
CA LEU A 47 0.14 -7.70 -2.47
C LEU A 47 1.36 -7.00 -1.87
N SER A 48 1.27 -5.68 -1.70
CA SER A 48 2.24 -4.91 -0.91
C SER A 48 1.56 -4.22 0.25
N PHE A 49 2.27 -4.11 1.37
CA PHE A 49 1.88 -3.19 2.42
C PHE A 49 2.28 -1.78 2.04
N SER A 50 1.45 -0.81 2.42
CA SER A 50 1.83 0.58 2.35
C SER A 50 2.51 0.96 3.66
N TRP A 51 3.77 1.38 3.57
CA TRP A 51 4.56 1.72 4.77
C TRP A 51 3.85 2.82 5.56
N THR A 52 3.43 3.89 4.88
CA THR A 52 2.80 5.04 5.54
C THR A 52 1.41 4.77 6.11
N ARG A 53 0.80 3.63 5.74
CA ARG A 53 -0.45 3.19 6.35
C ARG A 53 -0.22 2.55 7.72
N ILE A 54 0.89 1.84 7.90
CA ILE A 54 1.24 1.17 9.17
C ILE A 54 2.04 2.11 10.08
N LEU A 55 3.05 2.78 9.53
CA LEU A 55 3.91 3.74 10.23
C LEU A 55 3.84 5.10 9.52
N PRO A 56 2.93 6.00 9.89
CA PRO A 56 2.70 7.26 9.18
C PRO A 56 3.91 8.20 9.16
N THR A 57 4.74 8.17 10.20
CA THR A 57 6.02 8.90 10.31
C THR A 57 7.18 8.16 9.63
N GLY A 58 6.94 6.93 9.18
CA GLY A 58 7.97 6.00 8.69
C GLY A 58 8.77 5.30 9.80
N LYS A 59 8.62 5.71 11.06
CA LYS A 59 9.32 5.18 12.24
C LYS A 59 8.35 4.41 13.14
N THR A 60 8.88 3.57 14.02
CA THR A 60 8.08 2.75 14.95
C THR A 60 7.57 3.54 16.17
N ASP A 61 7.79 4.85 16.21
CA ASP A 61 7.34 5.74 17.28
C ASP A 61 5.84 6.04 17.20
N VAL A 62 5.27 6.02 15.99
CA VAL A 62 3.84 6.21 15.73
C VAL A 62 3.33 5.07 14.86
N VAL A 63 2.54 4.19 15.47
CA VAL A 63 1.87 3.07 14.79
C VAL A 63 0.41 3.43 14.53
N ASN A 64 -0.08 3.15 13.32
CA ASN A 64 -1.48 3.32 12.97
C ASN A 64 -2.22 1.98 13.02
N GLU A 65 -2.92 1.74 14.13
CA GLU A 65 -3.68 0.51 14.38
C GLU A 65 -4.79 0.27 13.36
N GLU A 66 -5.42 1.31 12.81
CA GLU A 66 -6.43 1.15 11.75
C GLU A 66 -5.80 0.61 10.46
N GLY A 67 -4.57 1.02 10.17
CA GLY A 67 -3.79 0.50 9.05
C GLY A 67 -3.45 -0.98 9.20
N ILE A 68 -3.11 -1.40 10.42
CA ILE A 68 -2.89 -2.81 10.76
C ILE A 68 -4.18 -3.60 10.64
N ALA A 69 -5.28 -3.07 11.19
CA ALA A 69 -6.59 -3.71 11.13
C ALA A 69 -7.07 -3.93 9.69
N PHE A 70 -6.80 -2.98 8.78
CA PHE A 70 -7.07 -3.15 7.36
C PHE A 70 -6.31 -4.36 6.77
N TYR A 71 -4.99 -4.45 6.97
CA TYR A 71 -4.21 -5.55 6.41
C TYR A 71 -4.55 -6.90 7.03
N ASN A 72 -4.87 -6.94 8.33
CA ASN A 72 -5.39 -8.15 8.96
C ASN A 72 -6.70 -8.58 8.29
N SER A 73 -7.66 -7.67 8.12
CA SER A 73 -8.94 -7.97 7.47
C SER A 73 -8.78 -8.44 6.02
N LEU A 74 -7.84 -7.83 5.28
CA LEU A 74 -7.52 -8.22 3.91
C LEU A 74 -6.93 -9.64 3.84
N ILE A 75 -5.98 -9.95 4.73
CA ILE A 75 -5.33 -11.26 4.81
C ILE A 75 -6.33 -12.33 5.26
N ASP A 76 -7.14 -12.05 6.27
CA ASP A 76 -8.17 -12.97 6.76
C ASP A 76 -9.19 -13.31 5.66
N GLU A 77 -9.60 -12.32 4.86
CA GLU A 77 -10.51 -12.54 3.73
C GLU A 77 -9.86 -13.42 2.63
N LEU A 78 -8.57 -13.20 2.31
CA LEU A 78 -7.83 -14.06 1.37
C LEU A 78 -7.78 -15.52 1.86
N VAL A 79 -7.40 -15.71 3.13
CA VAL A 79 -7.31 -17.04 3.76
C VAL A 79 -8.68 -17.71 3.81
N ALA A 80 -9.75 -16.96 4.12
CA ALA A 80 -11.11 -17.47 4.12
C ALA A 80 -11.57 -17.98 2.74
N HIS A 81 -10.97 -17.48 1.66
CA HIS A 81 -11.23 -17.94 0.28
C HIS A 81 -10.16 -18.92 -0.24
N GLY A 82 -9.25 -19.40 0.63
CA GLY A 82 -8.21 -20.35 0.27
C GLY A 82 -7.16 -19.78 -0.69
N ILE A 83 -6.92 -18.46 -0.63
CA ILE A 83 -5.90 -17.76 -1.40
C ILE A 83 -4.74 -17.41 -0.46
N GLU A 84 -3.53 -17.86 -0.80
CA GLU A 84 -2.33 -17.61 -0.02
C GLU A 84 -1.78 -16.18 -0.27
N PRO A 85 -1.61 -15.36 0.77
CA PRO A 85 -1.05 -14.02 0.63
C PRO A 85 0.47 -14.08 0.46
N MET A 86 0.99 -13.43 -0.60
CA MET A 86 2.43 -13.22 -0.81
C MET A 86 2.76 -11.74 -0.64
N VAL A 87 3.36 -11.38 0.49
CA VAL A 87 3.50 -9.96 0.89
C VAL A 87 4.83 -9.37 0.43
N THR A 88 4.75 -8.19 -0.20
CA THR A 88 5.88 -7.31 -0.49
C THR A 88 5.91 -6.19 0.56
N LEU A 89 7.00 -6.06 1.32
CA LEU A 89 7.11 -5.05 2.38
C LEU A 89 7.28 -3.62 1.86
N PHE A 90 7.93 -3.48 0.71
CA PHE A 90 8.19 -2.18 0.10
C PHE A 90 7.95 -2.25 -1.41
N HIS A 91 7.09 -1.37 -1.93
CA HIS A 91 6.78 -1.30 -3.35
C HIS A 91 6.73 0.15 -3.83
N PHE A 92 7.89 0.82 -3.75
CA PHE A 92 8.14 2.19 -4.20
C PHE A 92 7.43 3.30 -3.42
N ASP A 93 6.69 2.99 -2.36
CA ASP A 93 5.85 3.92 -1.60
C ASP A 93 6.52 4.47 -0.34
N PHE A 94 7.77 4.91 -0.47
CA PHE A 94 8.58 5.37 0.67
C PHE A 94 7.89 6.53 1.44
N PRO A 95 7.94 6.55 2.78
CA PRO A 95 7.36 7.65 3.56
C PRO A 95 7.96 9.00 3.20
N LEU A 96 7.11 9.98 2.84
CA LEU A 96 7.59 11.32 2.51
C LEU A 96 8.26 11.99 3.72
N ALA A 97 7.78 11.70 4.94
CA ALA A 97 8.39 12.20 6.17
C ALA A 97 9.88 11.86 6.26
N LEU A 98 10.25 10.60 5.96
CA LEU A 98 11.64 10.16 5.94
C LEU A 98 12.44 10.76 4.78
N GLN A 99 11.81 10.96 3.62
CA GLN A 99 12.47 11.62 2.49
C GLN A 99 12.85 13.06 2.82
N LEU A 100 11.99 13.77 3.56
CA LEU A 100 12.23 15.17 3.92
C LEU A 100 13.18 15.32 5.13
N GLU A 101 13.16 14.36 6.06
CA GLU A 101 14.03 14.41 7.25
C GLU A 101 15.48 14.01 6.91
N HIS A 102 15.65 13.04 6.01
CA HIS A 102 16.94 12.39 5.79
C HIS A 102 17.27 12.15 4.31
N ASP A 103 16.64 12.78 3.32
CA ASP A 103 16.91 12.48 1.88
C ASP A 103 16.67 11.01 1.47
N GLY A 104 15.93 10.24 2.27
CA GLY A 104 15.49 8.88 1.94
C GLY A 104 16.64 7.89 1.80
N PHE A 105 16.72 7.18 0.67
CA PHE A 105 17.73 6.13 0.45
C PHE A 105 19.15 6.65 0.16
N VAL A 106 19.37 7.96 0.17
CA VAL A 106 20.67 8.58 -0.14
C VAL A 106 21.53 8.79 1.12
N VAL A 107 20.99 8.55 2.32
CA VAL A 107 21.78 8.55 3.56
C VAL A 107 22.78 7.39 3.51
N ASP A 108 24.05 7.69 3.78
CA ASP A 108 25.18 6.75 3.81
C ASP A 108 25.63 6.17 2.45
N ALA A 109 25.58 6.96 1.37
CA ALA A 109 26.28 6.70 0.11
C ALA A 109 27.72 7.24 0.08
#